data_AF-A0A537F4W5-F1
#
_entry.id   AF-A0A537F4W5-F1
#
_cell.length_a   1.000
_cell.length_b   1.000
_cell.length_c   1.000
_cell.angle_alpha   90.00
_cell.angle_beta   90.00
_cell.angle_gamma   90.00
#
_symmetry.space_group_name_H-M   'P 1'
#
loop_
_entity.id
_entity.type
_entity.pdbx_description
1 polymer ?
#
loop_
_entity_poly.entity_id
_entity_poly.type
_entity_poly.pdbx_seq_one_letter_code
_entity_poly.pdbx_strand_id
1 'polypeptide(L)' 'MRRIPSSAIVLNPTSSKTLSIEDRELIVRNGLVALDCSWNLSEGVFARNIPGNNRRLPILLAGNPTNYGIPSRLST' A
#
# COMPACT_ATOMS: atom_id res chain seq x y z
N MET A 1 4.80 -1.19 -17.61
CA MET A 1 4.25 -0.90 -16.27
C MET A 1 2.95 -0.13 -16.47
N ARG A 2 1.81 -0.65 -16.01
CA ARG A 2 0.53 0.06 -16.14
C ARG A 2 0.63 1.37 -15.35
N ARG A 3 0.28 2.49 -15.95
CA ARG A 3 0.49 3.82 -15.36
C ARG A 3 -0.42 3.94 -14.13
N ILE A 4 0.16 4.17 -12.95
CA ILE A 4 -0.60 4.44 -11.72
C ILE A 4 -1.27 5.82 -11.89
N PRO A 5 -2.61 5.92 -11.77
CA PRO A 5 -3.28 7.22 -11.82
C PRO A 5 -2.82 8.10 -10.65
N SER A 6 -2.42 9.35 -10.94
CA SER A 6 -1.94 10.28 -9.90
C SER A 6 -3.02 10.67 -8.89
N SER A 7 -4.30 10.48 -9.21
CA SER A 7 -5.43 10.75 -8.33
C SER A 7 -5.82 9.58 -7.42
N ALA A 8 -5.35 8.35 -7.71
CA ALA A 8 -5.69 7.16 -6.95
C ALA A 8 -4.99 7.14 -5.58
N ILE A 9 -5.56 6.42 -4.62
CA ILE A 9 -4.87 6.06 -3.38
C ILE A 9 -3.93 4.89 -3.69
N VAL A 10 -2.68 4.98 -3.21
CA VAL A 10 -1.68 3.93 -3.39
C VAL A 10 -1.27 3.39 -2.05
N LEU A 11 -1.39 2.07 -1.86
CA LEU A 11 -0.88 1.40 -0.68
C LEU A 11 0.64 1.38 -0.73
N ASN A 12 1.23 2.12 0.20
CA ASN A 12 2.66 2.28 0.34
C ASN A 12 3.06 2.15 1.82
N PRO A 13 3.72 1.05 2.24
CA PRO A 13 4.15 0.83 3.61
C PRO A 13 5.08 1.93 4.18
N THR A 14 5.79 2.66 3.32
CA THR A 14 6.72 3.73 3.73
C THR A 14 6.06 5.11 3.83
N SER A 15 4.77 5.23 3.49
CA SER A 15 4.03 6.48 3.63
C SER A 15 3.92 6.92 5.08
N SER A 16 4.07 8.22 5.34
CA SER A 16 3.83 8.82 6.66
C SER A 16 2.35 8.87 7.04
N LYS A 17 1.45 8.92 6.05
CA LYS A 17 0.01 9.01 6.26
C LYS A 17 -0.64 7.63 6.26
N THR A 18 -1.34 7.31 7.34
CA THR A 18 -2.11 6.07 7.46
C THR A 18 -3.44 6.20 6.73
N LEU A 19 -3.87 5.12 6.06
CA LEU A 19 -5.18 5.00 5.43
C LEU A 19 -6.29 5.15 6.49
N SER A 20 -7.28 5.99 6.24
CA SER A 20 -8.40 6.21 7.16
C SER A 20 -9.74 6.30 6.41
N ILE A 21 -10.85 6.40 7.16
CA ILE A 21 -12.19 6.58 6.60
C ILE A 21 -12.29 7.84 5.71
N GLU A 22 -11.43 8.85 5.92
CA GLU A 22 -11.41 10.09 5.14
C GLU A 22 -11.03 9.86 3.67
N ASP A 23 -10.34 8.75 3.38
CA ASP A 23 -9.90 8.40 2.03
C ASP A 23 -11.01 7.73 1.21
N ARG A 24 -12.17 7.42 1.82
CA ARG A 24 -13.29 6.69 1.19
C ARG A 24 -13.74 7.32 -0.12
N GLU A 25 -13.99 8.63 -0.13
CA GLU A 25 -14.47 9.33 -1.33
C GLU A 25 -13.43 9.32 -2.45
N LEU A 26 -12.14 9.43 -2.11
CA LEU A 26 -11.05 9.34 -3.08
C LEU A 26 -10.94 7.93 -3.66
N ILE A 27 -11.08 6.89 -2.83
CA ILE A 27 -11.05 5.49 -3.28
C ILE A 27 -12.22 5.20 -4.23
N VAL A 28 -13.44 5.62 -3.87
CA VAL A 28 -14.64 5.38 -4.69
C VAL A 28 -14.53 6.07 -6.05
N ARG A 29 -13.98 7.29 -6.09
CA ARG A 29 -13.87 8.08 -7.33
C ARG A 29 -12.66 7.71 -8.19
N ASN A 30 -11.51 7.47 -7.57
CA ASN A 30 -10.23 7.37 -8.27
C ASN A 30 -9.58 5.98 -8.18
N GLY A 31 -10.13 5.09 -7.35
CA GLY A 31 -9.61 3.74 -7.12
C GLY A 31 -8.53 3.64 -6.05
N LEU A 32 -8.22 2.39 -5.71
CA LEU A 32 -7.16 1.97 -4.80
C LEU A 32 -6.16 1.10 -5.58
N VAL A 33 -4.86 1.37 -5.40
CA VAL A 33 -3.79 0.64 -6.07
C VAL A 33 -2.92 -0.04 -5.02
N ALA A 34 -2.74 -1.35 -5.16
CA ALA A 34 -1.74 -2.13 -4.44
C ALA A 34 -0.58 -2.48 -5.38
N LEU A 35 0.65 -2.42 -4.87
CA LEU A 35 1.84 -2.82 -5.60
C LEU A 35 2.17 -4.27 -5.23
N ASP A 36 1.92 -5.18 -6.15
CA ASP A 36 2.29 -6.59 -5.99
C ASP A 36 3.76 -6.79 -6.41
N CYS A 37 4.59 -7.15 -5.44
CA CYS A 37 5.99 -7.47 -5.65
C CYS A 37 6.48 -8.48 -4.60
N SER A 38 7.54 -9.20 -4.91
CA SER A 38 8.19 -10.06 -3.91
C SER A 38 8.80 -9.21 -2.80
N TRP A 39 8.86 -9.77 -1.58
CA TRP A 39 9.50 -9.12 -0.44
C TRP A 39 10.98 -8.76 -0.69
N ASN A 40 11.68 -9.49 -1.56
CA ASN A 40 13.06 -9.18 -1.92
C ASN A 40 13.17 -7.88 -2.73
N LEU A 41 12.11 -7.48 -3.45
CA LEU A 41 12.09 -6.27 -4.28
C LEU A 41 11.36 -5.12 -3.61
N SER A 42 10.53 -5.40 -2.60
CA SER A 42 9.65 -4.40 -1.98
C SER A 42 10.40 -3.20 -1.43
N GLU A 43 11.53 -3.40 -0.75
CA GLU A 43 12.31 -2.28 -0.17
C GLU A 43 12.77 -1.29 -1.26
N GLY A 44 13.31 -1.79 -2.37
CA GLY A 44 13.75 -0.96 -3.48
C GLY A 44 12.60 -0.31 -4.25
N VAL A 45 11.42 -0.93 -4.27
CA VAL A 45 10.21 -0.37 -4.90
C VAL A 45 9.62 0.75 -4.04
N PHE A 46 9.45 0.53 -2.75
CA PHE A 46 8.84 1.49 -1.82
C PHE A 46 9.78 2.60 -1.36
N ALA A 47 11.10 2.46 -1.58
CA ALA A 47 12.06 3.54 -1.44
C ALA A 47 11.96 4.60 -2.56
N ARG A 48 11.31 4.28 -3.69
CA ARG A 48 11.11 5.22 -4.79
C ARG A 48 9.88 6.09 -4.56
N ASN A 49 9.88 7.27 -5.17
CA ASN A 49 8.70 8.13 -5.18
C ASN A 49 7.62 7.50 -6.07
N ILE A 50 6.59 6.90 -5.44
CA ILE A 50 5.48 6.27 -6.14
C ILE A 50 4.41 7.33 -6.43
N PRO A 51 4.00 7.54 -7.70
CA PRO A 51 2.98 8.53 -8.05
C PRO A 51 1.62 8.14 -7.45
N GLY A 52 0.85 9.13 -6.98
CA GLY A 52 -0.46 8.93 -6.38
C GLY A 52 -0.56 9.42 -4.94
N ASN A 53 -1.74 9.25 -4.34
CA ASN A 53 -1.99 9.59 -2.95
C ASN A 53 -1.55 8.42 -2.05
N ASN A 54 -0.29 8.49 -1.59
CA ASN A 54 0.31 7.41 -0.81
C ASN A 54 -0.31 7.27 0.59
N ARG A 55 -0.67 6.05 0.98
CA ARG A 55 -1.17 5.70 2.32
C ARG A 55 -0.54 4.40 2.78
N ARG A 56 -0.10 4.34 4.04
CA ARG A 56 0.24 3.06 4.68
C ARG A 56 -1.00 2.47 5.32
N LEU A 57 -1.06 1.15 5.44
CA LEU A 57 -2.10 0.52 6.25
C LEU A 57 -1.85 0.78 7.74
N PRO A 58 -2.91 0.77 8.58
CA PRO A 58 -2.75 0.66 10.02
C PRO A 58 -1.90 -0.57 10.39
N ILE A 59 -1.36 -0.60 11.60
CA ILE A 59 -0.65 -1.80 12.08
C ILE A 59 -1.66 -2.95 12.14
N LEU A 60 -1.38 -3.99 11.36
CA LEU A 60 -2.16 -5.21 11.29
C LEU A 60 -1.21 -6.39 11.43
N LEU A 61 -1.68 -7.46 12.06
CA LEU A 61 -0.96 -8.73 12.11
C LEU A 61 -1.30 -9.56 10.88
N ALA A 62 -0.29 -10.15 10.26
CA ALA A 62 -0.50 -11.02 9.11
C ALA A 62 -1.18 -12.34 9.51
N GLY A 63 -2.25 -12.68 8.79
CA GLY A 63 -2.96 -13.96 8.92
C GLY A 63 -2.55 -15.03 7.90
N ASN A 64 -1.66 -14.70 6.97
CA ASN A 64 -1.13 -15.67 6.00
C ASN A 64 -0.10 -16.61 6.65
N PRO A 65 0.04 -17.87 6.17
CA PRO A 65 0.93 -18.86 6.80
C PRO A 65 2.41 -18.47 6.75
N THR A 66 2.84 -17.72 5.73
CA THR A 66 4.25 -17.34 5.54
C THR A 66 4.73 -16.32 6.57
N ASN A 67 3.88 -15.38 6.96
CA ASN A 67 4.24 -14.28 7.87
C ASN A 67 3.35 -14.24 9.12
N TYR A 68 2.75 -15.37 9.51
CA TYR A 68 1.73 -15.39 10.56
C TYR A 68 2.17 -14.68 11.84
N GLY A 69 1.34 -13.73 12.31
CA GLY A 69 1.61 -12.94 13.51
C GLY A 69 2.68 -11.85 13.35
N ILE A 70 3.32 -11.72 12.19
CA ILE A 70 4.30 -10.65 11.95
C ILE A 70 3.55 -9.35 11.64
N PRO A 71 3.80 -8.25 12.38
CA PRO A 71 3.19 -6.96 12.11
C PRO A 71 3.57 -6.42 10.72
N SER A 72 2.58 -5.87 10.01
CA SER A 72 2.76 -5.13 8.74
C SER A 72 3.36 -5.93 7.57
N ARG A 73 3.60 -7.24 7.71
CA ARG A 73 3.99 -8.15 6.61
C ARG A 73 2.79 -8.82 5.95
N LEU A 74 1.93 -7.98 5.36
CA LEU A 74 0.68 -8.39 4.73
C LEU A 74 0.91 -8.84 3.28
N SER A 75 0.11 -9.80 2.81
CA SER A 75 0.04 -10.19 1.39
C SER A 75 -0.93 -9.28 0.64
N THR A 76 -0.71 -9.10 -0.67
CA THR A 76 -1.67 -8.45 -1.58
C THR A 76 -2.64 -9.47 -2.14
#